data_AF-A0A9Q0JFH5-F1
#
_entry.id   AF-A0A9Q0JFH5-F1
#
_cell.length_a   1.000
_cell.length_b   1.000
_cell.length_c   1.000
_cell.angle_alpha   90.00
_cell.angle_beta   90.00
_cell.angle_gamma   90.00
#
_symmetry.space_group_name_H-M   'P 1'
#
loop_
_entity.id
_entity.type
_entity.pdbx_description
1 polymer ?
#
loop_
_entity_poly.entity_id
_entity_poly.type
_entity_poly.pdbx_seq_one_letter_code
_entity_poly.pdbx_strand_id
1 'polypeptide(L)' 'NYLEVKYLLTVLFAAAAERVKKKSVEWARRFFVIENDLSPEEEAMIREENAWAFEGVDTDEYVD' A
#
# COMPACT_ATOMS: atom_id res chain seq x y z
N ASN A 1 17.23 -11.57 3.21
CA ASN A 1 16.35 -12.74 2.92
C ASN A 1 17.15 -14.01 3.21
N TYR A 2 16.54 -15.10 3.66
CA TYR A 2 17.21 -16.28 4.24
C TYR A 2 18.40 -16.81 3.42
N LEU A 3 18.30 -16.80 2.09
CA LEU A 3 19.35 -17.27 1.17
C LEU A 3 20.48 -16.25 0.90
N GLU A 4 20.38 -15.04 1.46
CA GLU A 4 21.31 -13.91 1.31
C GLU A 4 21.65 -13.49 -0.14
N VAL A 5 20.83 -13.90 -1.12
CA VAL A 5 20.99 -13.50 -2.52
C VAL A 5 20.47 -12.08 -2.73
N LYS A 6 21.38 -11.09 -2.71
CA LYS A 6 21.06 -9.66 -2.83
C LYS A 6 20.26 -9.31 -4.10
N TYR A 7 20.67 -9.83 -5.26
CA TYR A 7 19.99 -9.51 -6.52
C TYR A 7 18.54 -9.99 -6.54
N LEU A 8 18.30 -11.22 -6.07
CA LEU A 8 16.94 -11.77 -5.96
C LEU A 8 16.06 -10.90 -5.06
N LEU A 9 16.61 -10.44 -3.93
CA LEU A 9 15.90 -9.56 -3.03
C LEU A 9 15.53 -8.22 -3.69
N THR A 10 16.47 -7.62 -4.43
CA THR A 10 16.23 -6.37 -5.17
C THR A 10 15.10 -6.52 -6.19
N VAL A 11 15.12 -7.59 -6.99
CA VAL A 11 14.08 -7.83 -8.01
C VAL A 11 12.71 -8.05 -7.36
N LEU A 12 12.64 -8.81 -6.27
CA LEU A 12 11.38 -9.04 -5.56
C LEU A 12 10.81 -7.75 -4.96
N PHE A 13 11.65 -6.91 -4.36
CA PHE A 13 11.20 -5.62 -3.82
C PHE A 13 10.76 -4.64 -4.91
N ALA A 14 11.45 -4.59 -6.05
CA ALA A 14 11.03 -3.78 -7.19
C ALA A 14 9.65 -4.22 -7.72
N ALA A 15 9.44 -5.52 -7.88
CA ALA A 15 8.15 -6.07 -8.32
C ALA A 15 7.03 -5.81 -7.30
N ALA A 16 7.31 -5.94 -6.00
CA ALA A 16 6.35 -5.61 -4.95
C ALA A 16 6.00 -4.11 -4.95
N ALA A 17 7.01 -3.23 -5.08
CA ALA A 17 6.80 -1.79 -5.14
C ALA A 17 5.93 -1.38 -6.34
N GLU A 18 6.18 -1.94 -7.54
CA GLU A 18 5.35 -1.64 -8.72
C GLU A 18 3.90 -2.13 -8.57
N ARG A 19 3.64 -3.19 -7.78
CA ARG A 19 2.25 -3.62 -7.50
C ARG A 19 1.49 -2.70 -6.57
N VAL A 20 2.19 -2.06 -5.62
CA VAL A 20 1.57 -1.18 -4.60
C VAL A 20 1.51 0.27 -5.09
N LYS A 21 2.33 0.63 -6.06
CA LYS A 21 2.41 1.98 -6.64
C LYS A 21 1.03 2.47 -7.08
N LYS A 22 0.67 3.69 -6.65
CA LYS A 22 -0.62 4.36 -6.91
C LYS A 22 -1.86 3.60 -6.44
N LYS A 23 -1.72 2.59 -5.59
CA LYS A 23 -2.86 1.92 -4.96
C LYS A 23 -3.32 2.67 -3.72
N SER A 24 -4.63 2.62 -3.47
CA SER A 24 -5.24 3.23 -2.29
C SER A 24 -4.86 2.48 -1.02
N VAL A 25 -5.02 3.14 0.13
CA VAL A 25 -4.84 2.50 1.45
C VAL A 25 -5.87 1.39 1.63
N GLU A 26 -7.09 1.60 1.13
CA GLU A 26 -8.19 0.65 1.13
C GLU A 26 -7.86 -0.60 0.31
N TRP A 27 -7.28 -0.44 -0.87
CA TRP A 27 -6.77 -1.55 -1.69
C TRP A 27 -5.68 -2.32 -0.96
N ALA A 28 -4.70 -1.61 -0.37
CA ALA A 28 -3.59 -2.26 0.34
C ALA A 28 -4.10 -3.10 1.52
N ARG A 29 -5.04 -2.56 2.31
CA ARG A 29 -5.68 -3.28 3.41
C ARG A 29 -6.38 -4.57 2.94
N ARG A 30 -7.12 -4.52 1.83
CA ARG A 30 -7.78 -5.71 1.28
C ARG A 30 -6.79 -6.71 0.70
N PHE A 31 -5.83 -6.27 -0.11
CA PHE A 31 -4.89 -7.14 -0.81
C PHE A 31 -3.95 -7.88 0.14
N PHE A 32 -3.42 -7.18 1.15
CA PHE A 32 -2.53 -7.77 2.15
C PHE A 32 -3.26 -8.35 3.35
N VAL A 33 -4.60 -8.28 3.38
CA VAL A 33 -5.44 -8.78 4.47
C VAL A 33 -5.02 -8.14 5.80
N ILE A 34 -4.91 -6.81 5.80
CA ILE A 34 -4.54 -5.98 6.95
C ILE A 34 -5.80 -5.36 7.52
N GLU A 35 -6.08 -5.64 8.79
CA GLU A 35 -7.13 -4.97 9.55
C GLU A 35 -6.67 -3.56 9.93
N ASN A 36 -7.58 -2.58 9.82
CA ASN A 36 -7.31 -1.23 10.29
C ASN A 36 -7.48 -1.18 11.81
N ASP A 37 -6.41 -0.84 12.53
CA ASP A 37 -6.36 -0.76 13.98
C ASP A 37 -6.45 0.69 14.50
N LEU A 38 -6.55 1.67 13.60
CA LEU A 38 -6.73 3.08 13.96
C LEU A 38 -8.17 3.36 14.40
N SER A 39 -8.32 4.20 15.42
CA SER A 39 -9.63 4.81 15.71
C SER A 39 -10.06 5.76 14.57
N PRO A 40 -11.36 6.04 14.40
CA PRO A 40 -11.84 6.95 13.37
C PRO A 40 -11.22 8.35 13.46
N GLU A 41 -10.99 8.84 14.67
CA GLU A 41 -10.38 10.15 14.91
C GLU A 41 -8.89 10.17 14.52
N GLU A 42 -8.13 9.12 14.87
CA GLU A 42 -6.71 9.00 14.49
C GLU A 42 -6.56 8.86 12.97
N GLU A 43 -7.40 8.04 12.33
CA GLU A 43 -7.37 7.89 10.88
C GLU A 43 -7.73 9.20 10.16
N ALA A 44 -8.72 9.95 10.66
CA ALA A 44 -9.06 11.25 10.10
C ALA A 44 -7.89 12.25 10.19
N MET A 45 -7.22 12.32 11.34
CA MET A 45 -6.05 13.18 11.55
C MET A 45 -4.90 12.81 10.61
N ILE A 46 -4.57 11.52 10.49
CA ILE A 46 -3.51 11.04 9.58
C ILE A 46 -3.87 11.30 8.11
N ARG A 47 -5.15 11.16 7.73
CA ARG A 47 -5.63 11.46 6.38
C ARG A 47 -5.54 12.96 6.06
N GLU A 48 -5.83 13.83 7.02
CA GLU A 48 -5.68 15.28 6.86
C GLU A 48 -4.21 15.68 6.70
N GLU A 49 -3.33 15.17 7.57
CA GLU A 49 -1.88 15.42 7.49
C GLU A 49 -1.26 14.90 6.19
N ASN A 50 -1.80 13.80 5.65
CA ASN A 50 -1.31 13.15 4.45
C ASN A 50 -2.26 13.28 3.26
N ALA A 51 -3.04 14.36 3.17
CA ALA A 51 -4.02 14.56 2.11
C ALA A 51 -3.41 14.40 0.70
N TRP A 52 -2.15 14.81 0.53
CA TRP A 52 -1.37 14.67 -0.70
C TRP A 52 -1.22 13.22 -1.20
N ALA A 53 -1.30 12.23 -0.31
CA ALA A 53 -1.12 10.82 -0.65
C ALA A 53 -2.37 10.19 -1.27
N PHE A 54 -3.51 10.88 -1.25
CA PHE A 54 -4.79 10.40 -1.79
C PHE A 54 -5.10 10.94 -3.20
N GLU A 55 -4.23 11.79 -3.75
CA GLU A 55 -4.36 12.33 -5.10
C GLU A 55 -3.76 11.40 -6.16
N GLY A 56 -4.44 11.24 -7.30
CA GLY A 56 -3.91 10.45 -8.43
C GLY A 56 -3.76 8.94 -8.14
N VAL A 57 -4.47 8.46 -7.12
CA VAL A 57 -4.61 7.05 -6.76
C VAL A 57 -5.59 6.38 -7.73
N ASP A 58 -5.28 5.17 -8.17
CA ASP A 58 -6.17 4.39 -9.03
C ASP A 58 -7.49 4.12 -8.28
N THR A 59 -8.63 4.27 -8.96
CA THR A 59 -9.91 3.84 -8.39
C THR A 59 -9.88 2.32 -8.19
N ASP A 60 -10.39 1.87 -7.04
CA ASP A 60 -10.46 0.45 -6.65
C ASP A 60 -11.45 -0.37 -7.50
N GLU A 61 -11.66 0.01 -8.76
CA GLU A 61 -12.46 -0.73 -9.72
C GLU A 61 -11.72 -2.03 -10.06
N TYR A 62 -12.27 -3.13 -9.55
CA TYR A 62 -11.87 -4.47 -9.90
C TYR A 62 -11.96 -4.66 -11.42
N VAL A 63 -10.82 -4.83 -12.09
CA VAL A 63 -10.74 -5.56 -13.35
C VAL A 63 -10.13 -6.91 -12.96
N ASP A 64 -10.99 -7.92 -12.81
CA ASP A 64 -10.56 -9.32 -12.88
C ASP A 64 -9.81 -9.59 -14.20
#